data_AF-A0A957S8D9-F1
#
_entry.id   AF-A0A957S8D9-F1
#
_cell.length_a   1.000
_cell.length_b   1.000
_cell.length_c   1.000
_cell.angle_alpha   90.00
_cell.angle_beta   90.00
_cell.angle_gamma   90.00
#
_symmetry.space_group_name_H-M   'P 1'
#
loop_
_entity.id
_entity.type
_entity.pdbx_description
1 polymer ?
#
loop_
_entity_poly.entity_id
_entity_poly.type
_entity_poly.pdbx_seq_one_letter_code
_entity_poly.pdbx_strand_id
1 'polypeptide(L)' 'MLPEFVEYAAWLAALPTRYTTIQSSTLRIFTIGPAAAEVEGQLTFQDDYILDIWELLDLNERTIRYYSYELEHRG' A
#
# COMPACT_ATOMS: atom_id res chain seq x y z
N MET A 1 -11.91 -8.30 6.63
CA MET A 1 -12.18 -6.89 6.98
C MET A 1 -10.85 -6.23 7.26
N LEU A 2 -10.60 -5.06 6.68
CA LEU A 2 -9.38 -4.31 6.93
C LEU A 2 -9.35 -3.79 8.38
N PRO A 3 -8.16 -3.54 8.93
CA PRO A 3 -8.00 -2.79 10.18
C PRO A 3 -8.60 -1.38 10.10
N GLU A 4 -8.65 -0.69 11.24
CA GLU A 4 -8.99 0.74 11.24
C GLU A 4 -7.95 1.54 10.46
N PHE A 5 -8.34 2.70 9.92
CA PHE A 5 -7.49 3.51 9.04
C PHE A 5 -6.08 3.76 9.61
N VAL A 6 -5.99 4.13 10.91
CA VAL A 6 -4.71 4.41 11.58
C VAL A 6 -3.85 3.14 11.69
N GLU A 7 -4.47 2.00 11.96
CA GLU A 7 -3.76 0.72 12.07
C GLU A 7 -3.27 0.24 10.71
N TYR A 8 -4.08 0.42 9.66
CA TYR A 8 -3.70 0.09 8.29
C TYR A 8 -2.56 0.99 7.79
N ALA A 9 -2.63 2.29 8.08
CA ALA A 9 -1.55 3.24 7.79
C ALA A 9 -0.23 2.86 8.50
N ALA A 10 -0.31 2.52 9.79
CA ALA A 10 0.85 2.05 10.54
C ALA A 10 1.41 0.72 9.99
N TRP A 11 0.53 -0.17 9.51
CA TRP A 11 0.93 -1.42 8.89
C TRP A 11 1.70 -1.18 7.58
N LEU A 12 1.22 -0.29 6.70
CA LEU A 12 1.90 0.10 5.45
C LEU A 12 3.28 0.70 5.71
N ALA A 13 3.38 1.62 6.67
CA ALA A 13 4.65 2.25 7.03
C ALA A 13 5.69 1.27 7.59
N ALA A 14 5.23 0.16 8.20
CA ALA A 14 6.09 -0.86 8.79
C ALA A 14 6.55 -1.94 7.80
N LEU A 15 6.14 -1.90 6.53
CA LEU A 15 6.43 -2.95 5.55
C LEU A 15 7.93 -3.27 5.40
N PRO A 16 8.85 -2.28 5.21
CA PRO A 16 10.28 -2.58 5.09
C PRO A 16 10.88 -3.21 6.36
N THR A 17 10.39 -2.81 7.54
CA THR A 17 10.85 -3.37 8.82
C THR A 17 10.32 -4.79 9.05
N ARG A 18 9.15 -5.12 8.51
CA ARG A 18 8.50 -6.42 8.66
C ARG A 18 9.00 -7.46 7.66
N TYR A 19 9.35 -7.04 6.46
CA TYR A 19 9.71 -7.94 5.36
C TYR A 19 11.06 -7.55 4.79
N THR A 20 12.09 -8.36 5.08
CA THR A 20 13.48 -8.10 4.65
C THR A 20 13.68 -8.14 3.14
N THR A 21 12.71 -8.66 2.38
CA THR A 21 12.70 -8.63 0.91
C THR A 21 12.32 -7.26 0.35
N ILE A 22 11.64 -6.42 1.12
CA ILE A 22 11.30 -5.04 0.76
C ILE A 22 12.48 -4.16 1.17
N GLN A 23 13.19 -3.60 0.19
CA GLN A 23 14.30 -2.69 0.42
C GLN A 23 13.83 -1.28 0.79
N SER A 24 12.76 -0.81 0.14
CA SER A 24 12.17 0.50 0.41
C SER A 24 10.68 0.52 0.05
N SER A 25 9.96 1.49 0.62
CA SER A 25 8.54 1.73 0.36
C SER A 25 8.29 3.22 0.24
N THR A 26 7.55 3.61 -0.79
CA THR A 26 6.97 4.96 -0.93
C THR A 26 5.45 4.95 -0.73
N LEU A 27 4.88 3.80 -0.33
CA LEU A 27 3.44 3.67 -0.13
C LEU A 27 2.95 4.72 0.87
N ARG A 28 1.97 5.49 0.42
CA ARG A 28 1.23 6.45 1.23
C ARG A 28 -0.24 6.08 1.23
N ILE A 29 -0.91 6.44 2.32
CA ILE A 29 -2.35 6.36 2.43
C ILE A 29 -2.92 7.72 2.84
N PHE A 30 -4.00 8.13 2.20
CA PHE A 30 -4.70 9.37 2.53
C PHE A 30 -6.21 9.23 2.31
N THR A 31 -7.00 9.95 3.10
CA THR A 31 -8.46 9.94 2.98
C THR A 31 -8.92 10.79 1.80
N ILE A 32 -9.89 10.29 1.03
CA ILE A 32 -10.61 11.03 -0.02
C ILE A 32 -12.04 11.25 0.49
N GLY A 33 -12.20 12.25 1.35
CA GLY A 33 -13.45 12.49 2.08
C GLY A 33 -13.62 11.56 3.29
N PRO A 34 -14.83 11.53 3.90
CA PRO A 34 -15.03 10.89 5.20
C PRO A 34 -15.14 9.36 5.15
N ALA A 35 -15.41 8.78 3.98
CA ALA A 35 -15.77 7.37 3.83
C ALA A 35 -14.80 6.56 2.95
N ALA A 36 -13.82 7.21 2.33
CA ALA A 36 -12.90 6.56 1.41
C ALA A 36 -11.45 6.97 1.69
N ALA A 37 -10.53 6.10 1.33
CA ALA A 37 -9.10 6.38 1.32
C ALA A 37 -8.45 5.76 0.10
N GLU A 38 -7.32 6.31 -0.29
CA GLU A 38 -6.49 5.81 -1.36
C GLU A 38 -5.13 5.42 -0.82
N VAL A 39 -4.61 4.28 -1.28
CA VAL A 39 -3.22 3.87 -1.09
C VAL A 39 -2.54 3.92 -2.44
N GLU A 40 -1.37 4.54 -2.51
CA GLU A 40 -0.58 4.55 -3.73
C GLU A 40 0.91 4.64 -3.43
N GLY A 41 1.72 4.17 -4.37
CA GLY A 41 3.17 4.26 -4.34
C GLY A 41 3.83 2.96 -4.75
N GLN A 42 5.10 2.82 -4.37
CA GLN A 42 5.98 1.75 -4.82
C GLN A 42 6.57 0.97 -3.66
N LEU A 43 6.80 -0.31 -3.89
CA LEU A 43 7.71 -1.15 -3.12
C LEU A 43 8.89 -1.54 -3.99
N THR A 44 10.11 -1.30 -3.52
CA THR A 44 11.32 -1.79 -4.17
C THR A 44 11.81 -3.04 -3.45
N PHE A 45 12.11 -4.08 -4.23
CA PHE A 45 12.60 -5.37 -3.73
C PHE A 45 14.08 -5.57 -4.13
N GLN A 46 14.62 -6.72 -3.74
CA GLN A 46 15.90 -7.21 -4.27
C GLN A 46 15.84 -7.39 -5.79
N ASP A 47 17.02 -7.42 -6.42
CA ASP A 47 17.18 -7.62 -7.87
C ASP A 47 16.38 -6.62 -8.73
N ASP A 48 16.30 -5.36 -8.29
CA ASP A 48 15.69 -4.25 -9.04
C ASP A 48 14.23 -4.45 -9.48
N TYR A 49 13.49 -5.31 -8.76
CA TYR A 49 12.05 -5.43 -8.89
C TYR A 49 11.33 -4.27 -8.19
N ILE A 50 10.37 -3.67 -8.89
CA ILE A 50 9.52 -2.60 -8.36
C ILE A 50 8.06 -2.97 -8.55
N LEU A 51 7.30 -2.89 -7.46
CA LEU A 51 5.85 -3.08 -7.47
C LEU A 51 5.18 -1.72 -7.26
N ASP A 52 4.53 -1.22 -8.31
CA ASP A 52 3.62 -0.09 -8.24
C ASP A 52 2.25 -0.58 -7.75
N ILE A 53 1.68 0.11 -6.77
CA ILE A 53 0.41 -0.24 -6.14
C ILE A 53 -0.52 0.95 -6.15
N TRP A 54 -1.79 0.69 -6.40
CA TRP A 54 -2.89 1.61 -6.17
C TRP A 54 -4.12 0.87 -5.60
N GLU A 55 -4.72 1.40 -4.53
CA GLU A 55 -5.92 0.86 -3.88
C GLU A 55 -6.94 1.98 -3.62
N LEU A 56 -8.22 1.70 -3.83
CA LEU A 56 -9.32 2.49 -3.26
C LEU A 56 -10.00 1.70 -2.15
N LEU A 57 -10.08 2.29 -0.97
CA LEU A 57 -10.65 1.71 0.24
C LEU A 57 -12.01 2.32 0.56
N ASP A 58 -12.94 1.48 1.00
CA ASP A 58 -14.16 1.88 1.71
C ASP A 58 -13.89 1.77 3.21
N LEU A 59 -13.90 2.91 3.91
CA LEU A 59 -13.58 2.99 5.33
C LEU A 59 -14.75 2.56 6.22
N ASN A 60 -15.99 2.64 5.73
CA ASN A 60 -17.17 2.23 6.50
C ASN A 60 -17.28 0.71 6.51
N GLU A 61 -17.12 0.08 5.34
CA GLU A 61 -17.16 -1.37 5.19
C GLU A 61 -15.81 -2.03 5.53
N ARG A 62 -14.74 -1.24 5.61
CA ARG A 62 -13.35 -1.68 5.82
C ARG A 62 -12.95 -2.74 4.78
N THR A 63 -13.09 -2.35 3.51
CA THR A 63 -12.81 -3.22 2.34
C THR A 63 -12.03 -2.48 1.27
N ILE A 64 -11.25 -3.21 0.47
CA ILE A 64 -10.67 -2.71 -0.78
C ILE A 64 -11.77 -2.79 -1.86
N ARG A 65 -12.11 -1.66 -2.48
CA ARG A 65 -13.09 -1.58 -3.58
C ARG A 65 -12.45 -1.76 -4.94
N TYR A 66 -11.29 -1.15 -5.12
CA TYR A 66 -10.50 -1.28 -6.34
C TYR A 66 -9.04 -1.48 -5.97
N TYR A 67 -8.36 -2.29 -6.76
CA TYR A 67 -6.96 -2.60 -6.59
C TYR A 67 -6.32 -2.79 -7.95
N SER A 68 -5.16 -2.19 -8.14
CA SER A 68 -4.29 -2.45 -9.26
C SER A 68 -2.85 -2.47 -8.80
N TYR A 69 -2.06 -3.28 -9.48
CA TYR A 69 -0.62 -3.28 -9.31
C TYR A 69 0.08 -3.53 -10.64
N GLU A 70 1.32 -3.08 -10.73
CA GLU A 70 2.22 -3.40 -11.83
C GLU A 70 3.56 -3.82 -11.25
N LEU A 71 4.12 -4.93 -11.74
CA LEU A 71 5.43 -5.41 -11.36
C LEU A 71 6.38 -5.25 -12.54
N GLU A 72 7.42 -4.46 -12.33
CA GLU A 72 8.49 -4.26 -13.30
C GLU A 72 9.83 -4.77 -12.75
N HIS A 73 10.71 -5.14 -13.66
CA HIS A 73 12.10 -5.46 -13.37
C HIS A 73 12.95 -4.47 -14.15
N ARG A 74 13.73 -3.63 -13.47
CA ARG A 74 14.50 -2.53 -14.09
C ARG A 74 15.93 -2.92 -14.53
N GLY A 75 16.20 -4.22 -14.66
CA GLY A 75 17.48 -4.77 -15.13
C GLY A 75 17.74 -4.62 -16.63
#